data_AF-A0A969MQT9-F1
#
_entry.id   AF-A0A969MQT9-F1
#
_cell.length_a   1.000
_cell.length_b   1.000
_cell.length_c   1.000
_cell.angle_alpha   90.00
_cell.angle_beta   90.00
_cell.angle_gamma   90.00
#
_symmetry.space_group_name_H-M   'P 1'
#
loop_
_entity.id
_entity.type
_entity.pdbx_description
1 polymer ?
#
loop_
_entity_poly.entity_id
_entity_poly.type
_entity_poly.pdbx_seq_one_letter_code
_entity_poly.pdbx_strand_id
1 'polypeptide(L)'
;MVDNPLTLSLKARLKILEQENIELKRQIQSLTKLVPQSSMFEVSDEQIICETEVKRLRDIALSRPLNLEETKKLDILLKNLKSIKETNKEKVIEINKAMDISLNDLIEIASENEENGQSKAPEETGSDS
;
A
#
# COMPACT_ATOMS: atom_id res chain seq x y z
N MET A 1 8.65 19.63 -52.36
CA MET A 1 7.65 18.82 -51.63
C MET A 1 7.15 19.69 -50.49
N VAL A 2 5.93 20.21 -50.60
CA VAL A 2 5.33 21.06 -49.56
C VAL A 2 4.69 20.12 -48.56
N ASP A 3 5.19 20.09 -47.33
CA ASP A 3 4.57 19.29 -46.27
C ASP A 3 3.11 19.74 -46.09
N ASN A 4 2.19 18.79 -46.20
CA ASN A 4 0.76 19.01 -46.04
C ASN A 4 0.48 19.63 -44.66
N PRO A 5 -0.31 20.70 -44.53
CA PRO A 5 -0.60 21.32 -43.23
C PRO A 5 -1.14 20.32 -42.19
N LEU A 6 -1.83 19.27 -42.64
CA LEU A 6 -2.27 18.17 -41.78
C LEU A 6 -1.11 17.36 -41.19
N THR A 7 -0.05 17.12 -41.97
CA THR A 7 1.12 16.36 -41.49
C THR A 7 1.97 17.17 -40.52
N LEU A 8 2.03 18.50 -40.67
CA LEU A 8 2.64 19.38 -39.67
C LEU A 8 1.85 19.37 -38.35
N SER A 9 0.52 19.46 -38.42
CA SER A 9 -0.35 19.44 -37.25
C SER A 9 -0.25 18.11 -36.47
N LEU A 10 -0.24 16.98 -37.19
CA LEU A 10 -0.08 15.66 -36.60
C LEU A 10 1.29 15.47 -35.95
N LYS A 11 2.37 15.95 -36.58
CA LYS A 11 3.73 15.93 -35.99
C LYS A 11 3.80 16.76 -34.71
N ALA A 12 3.15 17.92 -34.68
CA ALA A 12 3.08 18.76 -33.48
C ALA A 12 2.30 18.06 -32.34
N ARG A 13 1.17 17.42 -32.66
CA ARG A 13 0.38 16.69 -31.65
C ARG A 13 1.11 15.45 -31.12
N LEU A 14 1.80 14.70 -31.98
CA LEU A 14 2.65 13.58 -31.56
C LEU A 14 3.73 14.01 -30.58
N LYS A 15 4.41 15.13 -30.87
CA LYS A 15 5.46 15.66 -29.99
C LYS A 15 4.93 16.06 -28.61
N ILE A 16 3.72 16.62 -28.54
CA ILE A 16 3.06 16.96 -27.27
C ILE A 16 2.73 15.68 -26.48
N LEU A 17 2.13 14.69 -27.15
CA LEU A 17 1.78 13.40 -26.51
C LEU A 17 3.01 12.62 -26.06
N GLU A 18 4.10 12.65 -26.81
CA GLU A 18 5.38 12.05 -26.40
C GLU A 18 5.94 12.73 -25.15
N GLN A 19 5.86 14.06 -25.09
CA GLN A 19 6.31 14.83 -23.94
C GLN A 19 5.47 14.54 -22.69
N GLU A 20 4.14 14.49 -22.83
CA GLU A 20 3.23 14.09 -21.76
C GLU A 20 3.50 12.66 -21.29
N ASN A 21 3.78 11.73 -22.21
CA ASN A 21 4.09 10.35 -21.87
C ASN A 21 5.40 10.22 -21.09
N ILE A 22 6.43 10.99 -21.46
CA ILE A 22 7.70 11.07 -20.75
C ILE A 22 7.47 11.62 -19.34
N GLU A 23 6.67 12.66 -19.20
CA GLU A 23 6.40 13.30 -17.91
C GLU A 23 5.59 12.38 -16.98
N LEU A 24 4.54 11.72 -17.49
CA LEU A 24 3.78 10.74 -16.73
C LEU A 24 4.65 9.56 -16.27
N LYS A 25 5.52 9.03 -17.15
CA LYS A 25 6.47 7.96 -16.79
C LYS A 25 7.44 8.42 -15.70
N ARG A 26 7.89 9.67 -15.74
CA ARG A 26 8.77 10.25 -14.72
C ARG A 26 8.06 10.39 -13.38
N GLN A 27 6.81 10.86 -13.38
CA GLN A 27 6.00 11.00 -12.17
C GLN A 27 5.75 9.63 -11.53
N ILE A 28 5.36 8.63 -12.31
CA ILE A 28 5.19 7.24 -11.85
C ILE A 28 6.50 6.73 -11.24
N GLN A 29 7.63 6.86 -11.93
CA GLN A 29 8.92 6.44 -11.37
C GLN A 29 9.30 7.17 -10.08
N SER A 30 8.89 8.43 -9.91
CA SER A 30 9.11 9.16 -8.67
C SER A 30 8.22 8.63 -7.54
N LEU A 31 6.95 8.34 -7.83
CA LEU A 31 5.99 7.78 -6.88
C LEU A 31 6.37 6.35 -6.48
N THR A 32 6.84 5.52 -7.42
CA THR A 32 7.34 4.16 -7.13
C THR A 32 8.56 4.17 -6.21
N LYS A 33 9.38 5.24 -6.22
CA LYS A 33 10.50 5.41 -5.29
C LYS A 33 10.06 5.88 -3.90
N LEU A 34 8.88 6.50 -3.80
CA LEU A 34 8.30 7.00 -2.54
C LEU A 34 7.45 5.94 -1.84
N VAL A 35 6.93 4.95 -2.56
CA VAL A 35 6.33 3.76 -1.95
C VAL A 35 7.48 2.86 -1.52
N PRO A 36 7.73 2.66 -0.21
CA PRO A 36 8.74 1.73 0.24
C PRO A 36 8.25 0.33 -0.14
N GLN A 37 8.79 -0.26 -1.20
CA GLN A 37 8.53 -1.67 -1.51
C GLN A 37 8.99 -2.62 -0.38
N SER A 38 9.75 -2.11 0.60
CA SER A 38 10.21 -2.82 1.77
C SER A 38 9.12 -3.10 2.81
N SER A 39 8.00 -2.37 2.85
CA SER A 39 6.98 -2.54 3.89
C SER A 39 6.00 -3.69 3.66
N MET A 40 6.02 -4.34 2.48
CA MET A 40 5.07 -5.42 2.20
C MET A 40 5.34 -6.73 2.96
N PHE A 41 6.53 -6.92 3.52
CA PHE A 41 6.91 -8.17 4.20
C PHE A 41 7.82 -7.95 5.42
N GLU A 42 7.74 -6.80 6.09
CA GLU A 42 8.48 -6.62 7.33
C GLU A 42 7.94 -7.58 8.41
N VAL A 43 8.80 -8.52 8.80
CA VAL A 43 8.56 -9.41 9.94
C VAL A 43 8.55 -8.53 11.19
N SER A 44 7.45 -8.53 11.94
CA SER A 44 7.34 -7.68 13.13
C SER A 44 8.35 -8.09 14.21
N ASP A 45 8.81 -7.13 15.02
CA ASP A 45 9.74 -7.39 16.12
C ASP A 45 9.19 -8.45 17.08
N GLU A 46 7.88 -8.45 17.32
CA GLU A 46 7.20 -9.44 18.15
C GLU A 46 7.29 -10.84 17.54
N GLN A 47 7.19 -10.97 16.21
CA GLN A 47 7.39 -12.26 15.54
C GLN A 47 8.83 -12.75 15.74
N ILE A 48 9.82 -11.87 15.57
CA ILE A 48 11.23 -12.20 15.74
C ILE A 48 11.51 -12.67 17.18
N ILE A 49 11.01 -11.93 18.17
CA ILE A 49 11.15 -12.27 19.59
C ILE A 49 10.53 -13.63 19.87
N CYS A 50 9.30 -13.87 19.39
CA CYS A 50 8.62 -15.13 19.64
C CYS A 50 9.31 -16.31 18.96
N GLU A 51 9.76 -16.18 17.70
CA GLU A 51 10.48 -17.24 16.98
C GLU A 51 11.82 -17.57 17.66
N THR A 52 12.53 -16.54 18.13
CA THR A 52 13.81 -16.68 18.85
C THR A 52 13.61 -17.44 20.16
N GLU A 53 12.61 -17.05 20.95
CA GLU A 53 12.37 -17.67 22.27
C GLU A 53 11.81 -19.09 22.15
N VAL A 54 10.98 -19.36 21.13
CA VAL A 54 10.53 -20.72 20.81
C VAL A 54 11.71 -21.60 20.43
N LYS A 55 12.65 -21.09 19.62
CA LYS A 55 13.87 -21.83 19.28
C LYS A 55 14.68 -22.17 20.53
N ARG A 56 14.92 -21.19 21.40
CA ARG A 56 15.63 -21.39 22.67
C ARG A 56 14.96 -22.46 23.55
N LEU A 57 13.63 -22.42 23.67
CA LEU A 57 12.88 -23.42 24.45
C LEU A 57 12.93 -24.82 23.81
N ARG A 58 12.92 -24.91 22.47
CA ARG A 58 13.14 -26.19 21.78
C ARG A 58 14.52 -26.76 22.03
N ASP A 59 15.55 -25.93 22.00
CA ASP A 59 16.93 -26.36 22.28
C ASP A 59 17.07 -26.88 23.71
N ILE A 60 16.39 -26.26 24.68
CA ILE A 60 16.32 -26.77 26.06
C ILE A 60 15.59 -28.12 26.08
N ALA A 61 14.47 -28.24 25.37
CA ALA A 61 13.67 -29.46 25.31
C ALA A 61 14.44 -30.66 24.73
N LEU A 62 15.44 -30.42 23.88
CA LEU A 62 16.35 -31.46 23.39
C LEU A 62 17.29 -32.01 24.48
N SER A 63 17.62 -31.18 25.47
CA SER A 63 18.55 -31.54 26.55
C SER A 63 17.84 -32.10 27.78
N ARG A 64 16.66 -31.56 28.11
CA ARG A 64 15.84 -32.00 29.24
C ARG A 64 14.36 -31.69 29.00
N PRO A 65 13.43 -32.36 29.72
CA PRO A 65 12.04 -31.94 29.74
C PRO A 65 11.89 -30.49 30.21
N LEU A 66 10.96 -29.77 29.58
CA LEU A 66 10.58 -28.43 30.00
C LEU A 66 9.84 -28.50 31.33
N ASN A 67 10.08 -27.52 32.20
CA ASN A 67 9.29 -27.37 33.41
C ASN A 67 7.92 -26.74 33.09
N LEU A 68 7.05 -26.64 34.10
CA LEU A 68 5.69 -26.14 33.92
C LEU A 68 5.66 -24.70 33.39
N GLU A 69 6.53 -23.82 33.87
CA GLU A 69 6.55 -22.42 33.40
C GLU A 69 7.13 -22.28 32.00
N GLU A 70 8.17 -23.05 31.66
CA GLU A 70 8.70 -23.12 30.30
C GLU A 70 7.65 -23.63 29.31
N THR A 71 6.83 -24.59 29.73
CA THR A 71 5.75 -25.15 28.91
C THR A 71 4.62 -24.15 28.70
N LYS A 72 4.18 -23.45 29.76
CA LYS A 72 3.19 -22.37 29.65
C LYS A 72 3.69 -21.24 28.77
N LYS A 73 4.96 -20.84 28.94
CA LYS A 73 5.60 -19.82 28.12
C LYS A 73 5.62 -20.24 26.65
N LEU A 74 6.00 -21.49 26.36
CA LEU A 74 6.00 -22.02 25.00
C LEU A 74 4.61 -21.98 24.36
N ASP A 75 3.57 -22.38 25.11
CA ASP A 75 2.17 -22.34 24.63
C ASP A 75 1.72 -20.91 24.28
N ILE A 76 2.02 -19.93 25.14
CA ILE A 76 1.72 -18.51 24.90
C ILE A 76 2.45 -18.01 23.64
N LEU A 77 3.74 -18.31 23.51
CA LEU A 77 4.52 -17.86 22.34
C LEU A 77 4.01 -18.47 21.04
N LEU A 78 3.62 -19.74 21.04
CA LEU A 78 3.04 -20.39 19.87
C LEU A 78 1.68 -19.80 19.49
N LYS A 79 0.84 -19.47 20.48
CA LYS A 79 -0.44 -18.77 20.26
C LYS A 79 -0.21 -17.39 19.64
N ASN A 80 0.72 -16.62 20.20
CA ASN A 80 1.05 -15.29 19.68
C ASN A 80 1.58 -15.37 18.24
N LEU A 81 2.48 -16.32 17.94
CA LEU A 81 2.97 -16.52 16.58
C LEU A 81 1.86 -16.89 15.59
N LYS A 82 0.89 -17.69 16.02
CA LYS A 82 -0.26 -18.04 15.19
C LYS A 82 -1.08 -16.79 14.87
N SER A 83 -1.42 -15.99 15.88
CA SER A 83 -2.19 -14.76 15.69
C SER A 83 -1.47 -13.76 14.78
N ILE A 84 -0.16 -13.54 14.99
CA ILE A 84 0.63 -12.64 14.14
C ILE A 84 0.64 -13.13 12.69
N LYS A 85 0.82 -14.43 12.46
CA LYS A 85 0.81 -15.01 11.12
C LYS A 85 -0.57 -14.96 10.45
N GLU A 86 -1.65 -15.06 11.21
CA GLU A 86 -3.02 -14.91 10.70
C GLU A 86 -3.29 -13.46 10.28
N THR A 87 -2.98 -12.49 11.13
CA THR A 87 -3.10 -11.06 10.80
C THR A 87 -2.26 -10.67 9.58
N ASN A 88 -1.04 -11.20 9.47
CA ASN A 88 -0.19 -10.94 8.30
C ASN A 88 -0.75 -11.56 7.01
N LYS A 89 -1.42 -12.72 7.09
CA LYS A 89 -2.09 -13.32 5.92
C LYS A 89 -3.28 -12.46 5.47
N GLU A 90 -4.08 -11.96 6.40
CA GLU A 90 -5.22 -11.09 6.09
C GLU A 90 -4.76 -9.81 5.39
N LYS A 91 -3.70 -9.16 5.91
CA LYS A 91 -3.08 -7.99 5.28
C LYS A 91 -2.57 -8.28 3.86
N VAL A 92 -1.91 -9.41 3.65
CA VAL A 92 -1.44 -9.81 2.31
C VAL A 92 -2.61 -10.01 1.34
N ILE A 93 -3.72 -10.58 1.80
CA ILE A 93 -4.92 -10.77 0.98
C ILE A 93 -5.55 -9.41 0.63
N GLU A 94 -5.65 -8.49 1.59
CA GLU A 94 -6.17 -7.13 1.36
C GLU A 94 -5.31 -6.35 0.37
N ILE A 95 -3.99 -6.43 0.49
CA ILE A 95 -3.06 -5.80 -0.45
C ILE A 95 -3.23 -6.36 -1.86
N ASN A 96 -3.33 -7.68 -2.02
CA ASN A 96 -3.53 -8.28 -3.34
C ASN A 96 -4.85 -7.84 -3.97
N LYS A 97 -5.93 -7.75 -3.18
CA LYS A 97 -7.21 -7.19 -3.64
C LYS A 97 -7.08 -5.72 -4.04
N ALA A 98 -6.31 -4.92 -3.30
CA ALA A 98 -6.05 -3.53 -3.63
C ALA A 98 -5.18 -3.37 -4.89
N MET A 99 -4.28 -4.33 -5.15
CA MET A 99 -3.47 -4.37 -6.37
C MET A 99 -4.27 -4.84 -7.59
N ASP A 100 -5.36 -5.58 -7.39
CA ASP A 100 -6.29 -6.02 -8.44
C ASP A 100 -7.34 -4.94 -8.82
N ILE A 101 -7.28 -3.73 -8.23
CA ILE A 101 -8.15 -2.62 -8.59
C ILE A 101 -7.84 -2.15 -10.01
N SER A 102 -8.84 -2.16 -10.89
CA SER A 102 -8.67 -1.70 -12.27
C SER A 102 -8.62 -0.18 -12.34
N LEU A 103 -8.04 0.35 -13.43
CA LEU A 103 -7.98 1.80 -13.66
C LEU A 103 -9.38 2.45 -13.66
N ASN A 104 -10.42 1.72 -14.07
CA ASN A 104 -11.80 2.20 -14.07
C ASN A 104 -12.34 2.37 -12.65
N ASP A 105 -12.05 1.41 -11.75
CA ASP A 105 -12.46 1.47 -10.35
C ASP A 105 -11.77 2.63 -9.62
N LEU A 106 -10.52 2.94 -10.01
CA LEU A 106 -9.76 4.07 -9.47
C LEU A 106 -10.35 5.43 -9.91
N ILE A 107 -10.84 5.51 -11.16
CA ILE A 107 -11.53 6.69 -11.69
C ILE A 107 -12.87 6.91 -10.97
N GLU A 108 -13.61 5.85 -10.68
CA GLU A 108 -14.88 5.91 -9.95
C GLU A 108 -14.68 6.46 -8.52
N ILE A 109 -13.72 5.91 -7.77
CA ILE A 109 -13.36 6.38 -6.42
C ILE A 109 -12.90 7.85 -6.41
N ALA A 110 -12.17 8.28 -7.44
CA ALA A 110 -11.75 9.67 -7.57
C ALA A 110 -12.93 10.61 -7.87
N SER A 111 -13.89 10.14 -8.65
CA SER A 111 -15.09 10.91 -9.03
C SER A 111 -16.06 11.07 -7.85
N GLU A 112 -16.20 10.06 -7.00
CA GLU A 112 -17.03 10.13 -5.78
C GLU A 112 -16.53 11.16 -4.75
N ASN A 113 -15.23 11.44 -4.72
CA ASN A 113 -14.65 12.44 -3.83
C ASN A 113 -14.84 13.89 -4.32
N GLU A 114 -15.07 14.11 -5.62
CA GLU A 114 -15.36 15.44 -6.16
C GLU A 114 -16.81 15.88 -5.86
N GLU A 115 -17.76 14.94 -5.77
CA GLU A 115 -19.16 15.27 -5.47
C GLU A 115 -19.41 15.67 -4.00
N ASN A 116 -18.58 15.20 -3.06
CA ASN A 116 -18.68 15.57 -1.65
C ASN A 116 -17.94 16.89 -1.28
N GLY A 117 -17.30 17.54 -2.26
CA GLY A 117 -16.52 18.77 -2.08
C GLY A 117 -17.26 20.10 -2.24
N GLN A 118 -18.58 20.10 -2.46
CA GLN A 118 -19.38 21.34 -2.50
C GLN A 118 -19.57 21.91 -1.08
N SER A 119 -18.51 22.55 -0.59
CA SER A 119 -18.59 23.53 0.48
C SER A 119 -19.61 24.61 0.09
N LYS A 120 -20.72 24.66 0.82
CA LYS A 120 -21.64 25.80 0.87
C LYS A 120 -20.84 27.10 0.93
N ALA A 121 -21.01 27.95 -0.08
CA ALA A 121 -20.58 29.34 0.00
C ALA A 121 -21.24 30.02 1.22
N PRO A 122 -20.55 30.89 1.96
CA PRO A 122 -21.17 31.68 3.01
C PRO A 122 -22.12 32.70 2.33
N GLU A 123 -23.40 32.63 2.68
CA GLU A 123 -24.38 33.68 2.34
C GLU A 123 -23.92 34.99 2.96
N GLU A 124 -23.69 36.00 2.12
CA GLU A 124 -23.53 37.39 2.54
C GLU A 124 -24.85 37.85 3.18
N THR A 125 -24.88 37.94 4.52
CA THR A 125 -25.97 38.63 5.21
C THR A 125 -25.79 40.14 5.02
N GLY A 126 -26.74 40.71 4.29
CA GLY A 126 -26.81 42.11 3.95
C GLY A 126 -26.93 43.06 5.14
N SER A 127 -26.58 44.29 4.81
CA SER A 127 -26.75 45.55 5.52
C SER A 127 -28.08 45.69 6.26
N ASP A 128 -28.03 46.12 7.52
CA ASP A 128 -29.10 46.91 8.15
C ASP A 128 -28.52 48.26 8.58
N SER A 129 -29.20 49.32 8.15
CA SER A 129 -29.01 50.73 8.54
C SER A 129 -29.95 51.10 9.67
#